data_AF-A0A0E8VLI1-F1
#
_entry.id   AF-A0A0E8VLI1-F1
#
_cell.length_a   1.000
_cell.length_b   1.000
_cell.length_c   1.000
_cell.angle_alpha   90.00
_cell.angle_beta   90.00
_cell.angle_gamma   90.00
#
_symmetry.space_group_name_H-M   'P 1'
#
loop_
_entity.id
_entity.type
_entity.pdbx_description
1 polymer ?
#
loop_
_entity_poly.entity_id
_entity_poly.type
_entity_poly.pdbx_seq_one_letter_code
_entity_poly.pdbx_strand_id
1 'polypeptide(L)'
;MPLTPGYGETPLPHDELAALLPEVVEVLDKPITRADVYDLEQGLQDQVFDLLMPTAVEGSLSLDELLSDHFVRDLHARMFGPV
;
A
#
# COMPACT_ATOMS: atom_id res chain seq x y z
N MET A 1 25.41 19.31 10.54
CA MET A 1 24.08 18.88 10.07
C MET A 1 24.24 18.48 8.62
N PRO A 2 23.95 17.22 8.24
CA PRO A 2 23.93 16.90 6.82
C PRO A 2 22.83 17.76 6.17
N LEU A 3 23.16 18.42 5.07
CA LEU A 3 22.24 19.31 4.33
C LEU A 3 21.30 18.52 3.40
N THR A 4 21.33 17.18 3.50
CA THR A 4 20.56 16.26 2.67
C THR A 4 19.62 15.48 3.58
N PRO A 5 18.30 15.49 3.33
CA PRO A 5 17.33 14.66 4.06
C PRO A 5 17.74 13.18 4.05
N GLY A 6 17.33 12.43 5.07
CA GLY A 6 17.40 10.96 5.05
C GLY A 6 16.61 10.36 3.89
N TYR A 7 16.87 9.09 3.57
CA TYR A 7 16.09 8.38 2.54
C TYR A 7 14.61 8.38 2.94
N GLY A 8 13.73 8.89 2.09
CA GLY A 8 12.29 8.97 2.34
C GLY A 8 11.82 10.23 3.07
N GLU A 9 12.70 10.98 3.76
CA GLU A 9 12.35 12.22 4.49
C GLU A 9 12.13 13.43 3.56
N THR A 10 12.29 13.24 2.26
CA THR A 10 11.98 14.29 1.28
C THR A 10 10.46 14.44 1.19
N PRO A 11 9.91 15.65 1.41
CA PRO A 11 8.49 15.90 1.21
C PRO A 11 8.05 15.49 -0.19
N LEU A 12 6.83 14.97 -0.32
CA LEU A 12 6.28 14.62 -1.63
C LEU A 12 6.20 15.86 -2.53
N PRO A 13 6.64 15.77 -3.79
CA PRO A 13 6.37 16.79 -4.79
C PRO A 13 4.86 16.88 -5.09
N HIS A 14 4.43 18.02 -5.64
CA HIS A 14 3.00 18.33 -5.77
C HIS A 14 2.22 17.37 -6.69
N ASP A 15 2.89 16.83 -7.70
CA ASP A 15 2.35 15.80 -8.60
C ASP A 15 2.10 14.47 -7.89
N GLU A 16 3.03 14.03 -7.02
CA GLU A 16 2.84 12.83 -6.19
C GLU A 16 1.74 13.07 -5.12
N LEU A 17 1.69 14.26 -4.52
CA LEU A 17 0.60 14.62 -3.58
C LEU A 17 -0.78 14.58 -4.23
N ALA A 18 -0.89 15.01 -5.50
CA ALA A 18 -2.15 15.01 -6.23
C ALA A 18 -2.61 13.61 -6.66
N ALA A 19 -1.72 12.61 -6.62
CA ALA A 19 -2.05 11.22 -6.88
C ALA A 19 -2.62 10.49 -5.65
N LEU A 20 -2.44 11.04 -4.45
CA LEU A 20 -3.00 10.47 -3.23
C LEU A 20 -4.52 10.66 -3.17
N LEU A 21 -5.20 9.66 -2.61
CA LEU A 21 -6.61 9.77 -2.29
C LEU A 21 -6.83 10.88 -1.25
N PRO A 22 -7.94 11.66 -1.34
CA PRO A 22 -8.22 12.74 -0.39
C PRO A 22 -8.19 12.28 1.07
N GLU A 23 -8.72 11.09 1.36
CA GLU A 23 -8.77 10.53 2.71
C GLU A 23 -7.36 10.27 3.26
N VAL A 24 -6.41 9.84 2.41
CA VAL A 24 -5.01 9.62 2.79
C VAL A 24 -4.32 10.94 3.16
N VAL A 25 -4.59 12.00 2.41
CA VAL A 25 -4.03 13.35 2.66
C VAL A 25 -4.54 13.96 3.97
N GLU A 26 -5.74 13.57 4.41
CA GLU A 26 -6.32 14.02 5.68
C GLU A 26 -5.72 13.30 6.89
N VAL A 27 -5.30 12.05 6.73
CA VAL A 27 -4.80 11.21 7.83
C VAL A 27 -3.29 11.37 8.05
N LEU A 28 -2.51 11.62 6.99
CA LEU A 28 -1.05 11.75 7.10
C LEU A 28 -0.62 13.12 7.65
N ASP A 29 0.38 13.10 8.53
CA ASP A 29 0.98 14.30 9.10
C ASP A 29 1.72 15.13 8.02
N LYS A 30 1.65 16.46 8.15
CA LYS A 30 2.26 17.39 7.18
C LYS A 30 3.59 17.94 7.70
N PRO A 31 4.64 18.05 6.84
CA PRO A 31 4.64 17.75 5.41
C PRO A 31 4.69 16.23 5.14
N ILE A 32 3.81 15.75 4.25
CA ILE A 32 3.77 14.33 3.88
C ILE A 32 5.07 13.99 3.15
N THR A 33 5.78 13.00 3.65
CA THR A 33 7.04 12.50 3.08
C THR A 33 6.84 11.19 2.35
N ARG A 34 7.83 10.80 1.54
CA ARG A 34 7.77 9.50 0.85
C ARG A 34 7.84 8.32 1.82
N ALA A 35 8.47 8.51 2.98
CA ALA A 35 8.45 7.52 4.05
C ALA A 35 7.03 7.32 4.59
N ASP A 36 6.27 8.40 4.83
CA ASP A 36 4.90 8.30 5.35
C ASP A 36 3.97 7.55 4.38
N VAL A 37 4.10 7.81 3.08
CA VAL A 37 3.34 7.09 2.04
C VAL A 37 3.76 5.62 1.97
N TYR A 38 5.07 5.35 2.00
CA TYR A 38 5.58 3.98 1.99
C TYR A 38 5.09 3.18 3.19
N ASP A 39 5.14 3.75 4.40
CA ASP A 39 4.69 3.09 5.62
C ASP A 39 3.18 2.78 5.57
N LEU A 40 2.38 3.69 5.01
CA LEU A 40 0.95 3.45 4.77
C LEU A 40 0.74 2.29 3.79
N GLU A 41 1.44 2.29 2.66
CA GLU A 41 1.35 1.23 1.64
C GLU A 41 1.77 -0.13 2.20
N GLN A 42 2.85 -0.18 3.00
CA GLN A 42 3.25 -1.41 3.69
C GLN A 42 2.16 -1.89 4.66
N GLY A 43 1.57 -0.98 5.44
CA GLY A 43 0.50 -1.32 6.37
C GLY A 43 -0.77 -1.87 5.69
N LEU A 44 -1.10 -1.37 4.49
CA LEU A 44 -2.21 -1.93 3.68
C LEU A 44 -1.84 -3.30 3.10
N GLN A 45 -0.62 -3.46 2.61
CA GLN A 45 -0.14 -4.74 2.11
C GLN A 45 -0.12 -5.81 3.21
N ASP A 46 0.33 -5.48 4.42
CA ASP A 46 0.37 -6.37 5.57
C ASP A 46 -1.03 -6.88 5.94
N GLN A 47 -2.04 -6.01 5.89
CA GLN A 47 -3.45 -6.42 6.12
C GLN A 47 -3.94 -7.44 5.09
N VAL A 48 -3.62 -7.23 3.81
CA VAL A 48 -3.98 -8.17 2.74
C VAL A 48 -3.22 -9.49 2.90
N PHE A 49 -1.95 -9.42 3.29
CA PHE A 49 -1.12 -10.58 3.56
C PHE A 49 -1.69 -11.42 4.72
N ASP A 50 -1.99 -10.79 5.85
CA ASP A 50 -2.56 -11.45 7.03
C ASP A 50 -3.90 -12.13 6.73
N LEU A 51 -4.67 -11.58 5.79
CA LEU A 51 -5.94 -12.16 5.35
C LEU A 51 -5.75 -13.38 4.43
N LEU A 52 -4.83 -13.30 3.46
CA LEU A 52 -4.73 -14.30 2.39
C LEU A 52 -3.72 -15.42 2.70
N MET A 53 -2.64 -15.12 3.42
CA MET A 53 -1.59 -16.12 3.67
C MET A 53 -2.05 -17.33 4.48
N PRO A 54 -2.88 -17.20 5.52
CA PRO A 54 -3.40 -18.37 6.22
C PRO A 54 -4.13 -19.33 5.27
N THR A 55 -4.92 -18.79 4.33
CA THR A 55 -5.65 -19.61 3.35
C THR A 55 -4.73 -20.35 2.37
N ALA A 56 -3.60 -19.73 2.01
CA ALA A 56 -2.57 -20.39 1.20
C ALA A 56 -1.84 -21.49 1.98
N VAL A 57 -1.51 -21.25 3.25
CA VAL A 57 -0.83 -22.23 4.12
C VAL A 57 -1.73 -23.42 4.45
N GLU A 58 -3.01 -23.18 4.69
CA GLU A 58 -4.02 -24.21 4.92
C GLU A 58 -4.41 -24.97 3.65
N GLY A 59 -4.04 -24.44 2.47
CA GLY A 59 -4.33 -25.03 1.16
C GLY A 59 -5.76 -24.79 0.66
N SER A 60 -6.52 -23.90 1.31
CA SER A 60 -7.85 -23.48 0.86
C SER A 60 -7.78 -22.52 -0.33
N LEU A 61 -6.68 -21.78 -0.46
CA LEU A 61 -6.34 -21.00 -1.65
C LEU A 61 -5.44 -21.85 -2.58
N SER A 62 -6.06 -22.43 -3.61
CA SER A 62 -5.36 -23.31 -4.56
C SER A 62 -4.52 -22.53 -5.58
N LEU A 63 -3.59 -23.20 -6.24
CA LEU A 63 -2.81 -22.60 -7.33
C LEU A 63 -3.69 -22.17 -8.51
N ASP A 64 -4.71 -22.96 -8.85
CA ASP A 64 -5.63 -22.62 -9.95
C ASP A 64 -6.44 -21.36 -9.64
N GLU A 65 -6.84 -21.20 -8.37
CA GLU A 65 -7.52 -20.02 -7.88
C GLU A 65 -6.61 -18.79 -7.91
N LEU A 66 -5.38 -18.91 -7.41
CA LEU A 66 -4.36 -17.86 -7.43
C LEU A 66 -4.08 -17.32 -8.84
N LEU A 67 -4.11 -18.19 -9.84
CA LEU A 67 -3.83 -17.85 -11.24
C LEU A 67 -5.07 -17.41 -12.02
N SER A 68 -6.23 -17.36 -11.37
CA SER A 68 -7.46 -16.92 -12.01
C SER A 68 -7.49 -15.40 -12.21
N ASP A 69 -8.09 -14.94 -13.31
CA ASP A 69 -8.25 -13.51 -13.59
C ASP A 69 -9.06 -12.81 -12.48
N HIS A 70 -10.07 -13.49 -11.92
CA HIS A 70 -10.90 -12.91 -10.87
C HIS A 70 -10.09 -12.68 -9.58
N PHE A 71 -9.24 -13.63 -9.16
CA PHE A 71 -8.41 -13.48 -7.97
C PHE A 71 -7.42 -12.33 -8.13
N VAL A 72 -6.74 -12.24 -9.28
CA VAL A 72 -5.76 -11.17 -9.54
C VAL A 72 -6.43 -9.79 -9.51
N ARG A 73 -7.64 -9.67 -10.08
CA ARG A 73 -8.41 -8.41 -10.04
C ARG A 73 -8.87 -8.06 -8.64
N ASP A 74 -9.35 -9.04 -7.89
CA ASP A 74 -9.80 -8.86 -6.51
C ASP A 74 -8.62 -8.47 -5.61
N LEU A 75 -7.48 -9.13 -5.74
CA LEU A 75 -6.24 -8.77 -5.05
C LEU A 75 -5.81 -7.34 -5.36
N HIS A 76 -5.79 -6.96 -6.64
CA HIS A 76 -5.49 -5.58 -7.05
C HIS A 76 -6.47 -4.57 -6.44
N ALA A 77 -7.77 -4.89 -6.43
CA ALA A 77 -8.79 -4.03 -5.82
C ALA A 77 -8.62 -3.90 -4.30
N ARG A 78 -8.18 -4.96 -3.61
CA ARG A 78 -7.87 -4.91 -2.17
C ARG A 78 -6.62 -4.10 -1.86
N MET A 79 -5.60 -4.17 -2.72
CA MET A 79 -4.32 -3.47 -2.50
C MET A 79 -4.34 -2.00 -2.91
N PHE A 80 -5.07 -1.66 -3.97
CA PHE A 80 -5.03 -0.33 -4.61
C PHE A 80 -6.40 0.28 -4.86
N GLY A 81 -7.46 -0.34 -4.34
CA GLY A 81 -8.80 0.21 -4.38
C GLY A 81 -8.98 1.38 -3.41
N PRO A 82 -10.17 1.99 -3.40
CA PRO A 82 -10.52 2.99 -2.40
C PRO A 82 -10.43 2.39 -0.99
N VAL A 83 -9.91 3.18 -0.04
CA VAL A 83 -9.76 2.85 1.39
C VAL A 83 -11.12 2.89 2.08
#